data_AF-A0A3D2SHG2-F1
#
_entry.id   AF-A0A3D2SHG2-F1
#
_cell.length_a   1.000
_cell.length_b   1.000
_cell.length_c   1.000
_cell.angle_alpha   90.00
_cell.angle_beta   90.00
_cell.angle_gamma   90.00
#
_symmetry.space_group_name_H-M   'P 1'
#
loop_
_entity.id
_entity.type
_entity.pdbx_description
1 polymer ?
#
loop_
_entity_poly.entity_id
_entity_poly.type
_entity_poly.pdbx_seq_one_letter_code
_entity_poly.pdbx_strand_id
1 'polypeptide(L)'
;MSLDNFKRKVREYFSILSVTPEISDNEWLNFAKKLESEKPLNRAQANSLLHKHFPDHKFTVLCLDSIDNSDVNALLLMAINANKSAK
;
A
#
# COMPACT_ATOMS: atom_id res chain seq x y z
N MET A 1 12.61 -3.11 -8.91
CA MET A 1 11.17 -3.13 -9.30
C MET A 1 10.68 -1.70 -9.19
N SER A 2 9.92 -1.16 -10.17
CA SER A 2 9.58 0.27 -10.19
C SER A 2 8.51 0.67 -9.16
N LEU A 3 8.52 1.95 -8.76
CA LEU A 3 7.52 2.53 -7.85
C LEU A 3 6.09 2.36 -8.39
N ASP A 4 5.88 2.46 -9.70
CA ASP A 4 4.55 2.27 -10.30
C ASP A 4 4.01 0.85 -10.12
N ASN A 5 4.90 -0.16 -10.12
CA ASN A 5 4.48 -1.53 -9.84
C ASN A 5 4.08 -1.68 -8.35
N PHE A 6 4.77 -0.99 -7.45
CA PHE A 6 4.38 -0.92 -6.04
C PHE A 6 3.02 -0.24 -5.87
N LYS A 7 2.81 0.95 -6.46
CA LYS A 7 1.52 1.67 -6.44
C LYS A 7 0.37 0.78 -6.92
N ARG A 8 0.55 0.11 -8.07
CA ARG A 8 -0.42 -0.82 -8.63
C ARG A 8 -0.75 -1.96 -7.68
N LYS A 9 0.26 -2.58 -7.08
CA LYS A 9 0.08 -3.72 -6.17
C LYS A 9 -0.59 -3.35 -4.86
N VAL A 10 -0.28 -2.17 -4.31
CA VAL A 10 -0.99 -1.65 -3.14
C VAL A 10 -2.47 -1.42 -3.48
N ARG A 11 -2.77 -0.81 -4.64
CA ARG A 11 -4.15 -0.60 -5.09
C ARG A 11 -4.91 -1.91 -5.29
N GLU A 12 -4.31 -2.89 -5.96
CA GLU A 12 -4.88 -4.23 -6.12
C GLU A 12 -5.15 -4.90 -4.77
N TYR A 13 -4.15 -4.89 -3.88
CA TYR A 13 -4.24 -5.54 -2.59
C TYR A 13 -5.39 -4.98 -1.75
N PHE A 14 -5.49 -3.65 -1.63
CA PHE A 14 -6.55 -2.99 -0.86
C PHE A 14 -7.84 -2.75 -1.65
N SER A 15 -7.93 -3.23 -2.90
CA SER A 15 -9.08 -3.03 -3.78
C SER A 15 -9.41 -1.53 -3.97
N ILE A 16 -8.39 -0.68 -4.00
CA ILE A 16 -8.52 0.77 -4.17
C ILE A 16 -8.78 1.07 -5.64
N LEU A 17 -9.95 1.62 -5.92
CA LEU A 17 -10.32 2.12 -7.24
C LEU A 17 -9.66 3.49 -7.49
N SER A 18 -9.83 4.41 -6.54
CA SER A 18 -9.32 5.78 -6.63
C SER A 18 -8.99 6.33 -5.25
N VAL A 19 -8.17 7.37 -5.23
CA VAL A 19 -7.80 8.12 -4.02
C VAL A 19 -7.98 9.60 -4.31
N THR A 20 -8.53 10.36 -3.37
CA THR A 20 -8.70 11.81 -3.50
C THR A 20 -8.30 12.53 -2.21
N PRO A 21 -7.39 13.52 -2.26
CA PRO A 21 -6.57 13.93 -3.42
C PRO A 21 -5.64 12.80 -3.93
N GLU A 22 -4.96 12.99 -5.06
CA GLU A 22 -3.99 11.99 -5.53
C GLU A 22 -2.76 11.92 -4.61
N ILE A 23 -2.34 10.70 -4.26
CA ILE A 23 -1.12 10.48 -3.47
C ILE A 23 0.10 10.68 -4.38
N SER A 24 0.99 11.57 -3.99
CA SER A 24 2.24 11.86 -4.70
C SER A 24 3.26 10.72 -4.60
N ASP A 25 4.23 10.69 -5.50
CA ASP A 25 5.29 9.67 -5.52
C ASP A 25 6.13 9.66 -4.23
N ASN A 26 6.37 10.85 -3.65
CA ASN A 26 7.11 10.96 -2.40
C ASN A 26 6.31 10.40 -1.21
N GLU A 27 5.00 10.61 -1.19
CA GLU A 27 4.10 10.03 -0.19
C GLU A 27 4.01 8.50 -0.33
N TRP A 28 3.98 7.97 -1.56
CA TRP A 28 4.07 6.53 -1.81
C TRP A 28 5.39 5.92 -1.30
N LEU A 29 6.51 6.61 -1.51
CA LEU A 29 7.81 6.18 -0.99
C LEU A 29 7.85 6.22 0.54
N ASN A 30 7.28 7.24 1.16
CA ASN A 30 7.17 7.31 2.62
C ASN A 30 6.32 6.17 3.18
N PHE A 31 5.23 5.81 2.51
CA PHE A 31 4.41 4.67 2.88
C PHE A 31 5.17 3.35 2.74
N ALA A 32 5.95 3.16 1.67
CA ALA A 32 6.79 1.97 1.49
C ALA A 32 7.80 1.82 2.64
N LYS A 33 8.49 2.90 3.04
CA LYS A 33 9.37 2.91 4.23
C LYS A 33 8.62 2.57 5.51
N LYS A 34 7.41 3.09 5.67
CA LYS A 34 6.59 2.85 6.86
C LYS A 34 6.13 1.40 6.95
N LEU A 35 5.72 0.80 5.83
CA LEU A 35 5.40 -0.62 5.71
C LEU A 35 6.59 -1.51 6.09
N GLU A 36 7.78 -1.20 5.57
CA GLU A 36 9.02 -1.94 5.89
C GLU A 36 9.38 -1.86 7.38
N SER A 37 9.14 -0.72 8.01
CA SER A 37 9.43 -0.51 9.43
C SER A 37 8.42 -1.18 10.37
N GLU A 38 7.12 -1.09 10.08
CA GLU A 38 6.08 -1.60 10.99
C GLU A 38 5.75 -3.08 10.77
N LYS A 39 6.06 -3.63 9.57
CA LYS A 39 5.88 -5.06 9.24
C LYS A 39 4.51 -5.62 9.68
N PRO A 40 3.40 -5.08 9.16
CA PRO A 40 2.08 -5.62 9.46
C PRO A 40 2.03 -7.12 9.16
N LEU A 41 1.34 -7.88 10.02
CA LEU A 41 1.29 -9.35 9.96
C LEU A 41 0.06 -9.86 9.19
N ASN A 42 -0.94 -9.01 9.00
CA ASN A 42 -2.19 -9.35 8.31
C ASN A 42 -2.78 -8.14 7.57
N ARG A 43 -3.77 -8.42 6.71
CA ARG A 43 -4.46 -7.41 5.90
C ARG A 43 -5.09 -6.29 6.75
N ALA A 44 -5.69 -6.63 7.90
CA ALA A 44 -6.33 -5.65 8.77
C ALA A 44 -5.32 -4.64 9.34
N GLN A 45 -4.15 -5.11 9.79
CA GLN A 45 -3.06 -4.26 10.25
C GLN A 45 -2.51 -3.39 9.12
N ALA A 46 -2.30 -3.97 7.94
CA ALA A 46 -1.82 -3.22 6.78
C ALA A 46 -2.83 -2.15 6.32
N ASN A 47 -4.13 -2.45 6.41
CA ASN A 47 -5.20 -1.50 6.07
C ASN A 47 -5.28 -0.36 7.10
N SER A 48 -5.21 -0.69 8.40
CA SER A 48 -5.12 0.30 9.47
C SER A 48 -3.91 1.22 9.28
N LEU A 49 -2.75 0.65 8.91
CA LEU A 49 -1.55 1.43 8.62
C LEU A 49 -1.73 2.36 7.42
N LEU A 50 -2.38 1.89 6.34
CA LEU A 50 -2.69 2.70 5.15
C LEU A 50 -3.52 3.93 5.54
N HIS A 51 -4.65 3.74 6.22
CA HIS A 51 -5.54 4.84 6.61
C HIS A 51 -4.89 5.78 7.63
N LYS A 52 -4.04 5.25 8.52
CA LYS A 52 -3.27 6.08 9.47
C LYS A 52 -2.18 6.90 8.79
N HIS A 53 -1.56 6.37 7.73
CA HIS A 53 -0.49 7.06 7.00
C HIS A 53 -1.02 8.15 6.06
N PHE A 54 -2.25 7.98 5.56
CA PHE A 54 -2.89 8.91 4.64
C PHE A 54 -4.22 9.45 5.21
N PRO A 55 -4.19 10.19 6.34
CA PRO A 55 -5.42 10.63 7.01
C PRO A 55 -6.24 11.61 6.16
N ASP A 56 -5.57 12.42 5.33
CA ASP A 56 -6.20 13.43 4.48
C ASP A 56 -6.68 12.89 3.13
N HIS A 57 -6.45 11.60 2.87
CA HIS A 57 -6.80 10.94 1.61
C HIS A 57 -8.03 10.05 1.77
N LYS A 58 -9.01 10.25 0.91
CA LYS A 58 -10.20 9.41 0.83
C LYS A 58 -9.97 8.30 -0.18
N PHE A 59 -10.05 7.05 0.27
CA PHE A 59 -9.93 5.87 -0.57
C PHE A 59 -11.32 5.41 -1.01
N THR A 60 -11.56 5.36 -2.32
CA THR A 60 -12.70 4.65 -2.88
C THR A 60 -12.29 3.22 -3.12
N VAL A 61 -12.89 2.28 -2.38
CA VAL A 61 -12.61 0.85 -2.49
C VAL A 61 -13.76 0.14 -3.18
N LEU A 62 -13.43 -0.83 -4.04
CA LEU A 62 -14.40 -1.77 -4.56
C LEU A 62 -14.73 -2.78 -3.45
N CYS A 63 -15.96 -2.74 -2.95
CA CYS A 63 -16.48 -3.81 -2.09
C CYS A 63 -16.74 -5.04 -2.98
N LEU A 64 -15.74 -5.89 -3.11
CA LEU A 64 -15.86 -7.23 -3.68
C LEU A 64 -16.05 -8.19 -2.51
N ASP A 65 -17.24 -8.78 -2.40
CA ASP A 65 -17.66 -9.68 -1.30
C ASP A 65 -16.88 -11.00 -1.18
N SER A 66 -15.72 -11.13 -1.83
CA SER A 66 -14.81 -12.26 -1.60
C SER A 66 -13.42 -11.90 -2.07
N ILE A 67 -12.52 -11.49 -1.16
CA ILE A 67 -11.08 -11.48 -1.47
C ILE A 67 -10.32 -12.12 -0.32
N ASP A 68 -9.73 -13.25 -0.67
CA ASP A 68 -8.84 -14.08 0.14
C ASP A 68 -7.67 -13.26 0.72
N ASN A 69 -7.29 -13.57 1.96
CA ASN A 69 -6.43 -12.75 2.84
C ASN A 69 -4.91 -12.88 2.56
N SER A 70 -4.53 -13.30 1.35
CA SER A 70 -3.39 -14.21 1.24
C SER A 70 -2.00 -13.61 1.06
N ASP A 71 -1.75 -12.29 0.96
CA ASP A 71 -0.34 -11.89 0.73
C ASP A 71 0.13 -10.51 1.20
N VAL A 72 0.23 -10.34 2.53
CA VAL A 72 0.94 -9.20 3.15
C VAL A 72 2.45 -9.29 2.93
N ASN A 73 3.02 -10.49 2.90
CA ASN A 73 4.45 -10.70 2.72
C ASN A 73 4.93 -10.24 1.34
N ALA A 74 4.12 -10.48 0.30
CA ALA A 74 4.36 -9.93 -1.02
C ALA A 74 4.42 -8.39 -0.99
N LEU A 75 3.47 -7.72 -0.32
CA LEU A 75 3.49 -6.25 -0.16
C LEU A 75 4.76 -5.77 0.55
N LEU A 76 5.19 -6.44 1.61
CA LEU A 76 6.41 -6.09 2.35
C LEU A 76 7.66 -6.22 1.49
N LEU A 77 7.81 -7.33 0.77
CA LEU A 77 8.95 -7.54 -0.15
C LEU A 77 8.96 -6.50 -1.28
N MET A 78 7.78 -6.10 -1.77
CA MET A 78 7.66 -5.06 -2.79
C MET A 78 8.02 -3.68 -2.25
N ALA A 79 7.61 -3.33 -1.01
CA ALA A 79 7.99 -2.09 -0.35
C ALA A 79 9.52 -1.97 -0.20
N ILE A 80 10.17 -3.04 0.27
CA ILE A 80 11.64 -3.14 0.38
C ILE A 80 12.30 -2.89 -0.98
N ASN A 81 11.79 -3.53 -2.04
CA ASN A 81 12.35 -3.37 -3.39
C ASN A 81 12.13 -1.98 -3.98
N ALA A 82 10.98 -1.35 -3.72
CA ALA A 82 10.70 0.03 -4.16
C ALA A 82 11.65 1.02 -3.49
N ASN A 83 11.90 0.87 -2.18
CA ASN A 83 12.85 1.71 -1.44
C ASN A 83 14.29 1.54 -1.94
N LYS A 84 14.69 0.32 -2.33
CA LYS A 84 16.03 0.05 -2.86
C LYS A 84 16.26 0.63 -4.26
N SER A 85 15.23 0.69 -5.10
CA SER A 85 15.32 1.22 -6.48
C SER A 85 15.25 2.75 -6.56
N ALA A 86 15.06 3.46 -5.44
CA ALA A 86 15.05 4.92 -5.36
C ALA A 86 16.40 5.54 -4.92
N LYS A 87 17.43 4.69 -4.75
CA LYS A 87 18.84 5.07 -4.57
C LYS A 87 19.60 4.82 -5.85
#